data_AF-A0A8J6S8T1-F1
#
_entry.id   AF-A0A8J6S8T1-F1
#
_cell.length_a   1.000
_cell.length_b   1.000
_cell.length_c   1.000
_cell.angle_alpha   90.00
_cell.angle_beta   90.00
_cell.angle_gamma   90.00
#
_symmetry.space_group_name_H-M   'P 1'
#
loop_
_entity.id
_entity.type
_entity.pdbx_description
1 polymer ?
#
loop_
_entity_poly.entity_id
_entity_poly.type
_entity_poly.pdbx_seq_one_letter_code
_entity_poly.pdbx_strand_id
1 'polypeptide(L)' 'MNRYSMVIQWSDEDQLFLVTIPEFCDRVVMPCTHGKTREEAILYGEEVIEMYLEAWLAEGESIPEPSTLQIA' A
#
# COMPACT_ATOMS: atom_id res chain seq x y z
N MET A 1 7.86 -9.16 -5.32
CA MET A 1 6.89 -8.87 -4.26
C MET A 1 7.61 -8.24 -3.09
N ASN A 2 7.15 -7.05 -2.72
CA ASN A 2 7.57 -6.42 -1.49
C ASN A 2 6.94 -7.13 -0.29
N ARG A 3 7.49 -6.94 0.91
CA ARG A 3 7.00 -7.61 2.13
C ARG A 3 6.00 -6.77 2.94
N TYR A 4 5.62 -5.60 2.43
CA TYR A 4 4.71 -4.69 3.12
C TYR A 4 3.30 -5.26 3.15
N SER A 5 2.60 -4.95 4.24
CA SER A 5 1.21 -5.34 4.39
C SER A 5 0.34 -4.53 3.43
N MET A 6 -0.71 -5.16 2.92
CA MET A 6 -1.69 -4.50 2.08
C MET A 6 -3.09 -4.81 2.60
N VAL A 7 -3.82 -3.76 2.97
CA VAL A 7 -5.21 -3.83 3.39
C VAL A 7 -6.08 -3.43 2.20
N ILE A 8 -6.89 -4.37 1.72
CA ILE A 8 -7.81 -4.16 0.59
C ILE A 8 -9.24 -4.25 1.10
N GLN A 9 -9.98 -3.15 0.99
CA GLN A 9 -11.35 -3.04 1.49
C GLN A 9 -12.30 -2.55 0.40
N TRP A 10 -13.50 -3.11 0.34
CA TRP A 10 -14.55 -2.62 -0.54
C TRP A 10 -15.14 -1.32 0.02
N SER A 11 -15.29 -0.31 -0.83
CA SER A 11 -16.03 0.92 -0.55
C SER A 11 -17.37 0.86 -1.25
N ASP A 12 -18.47 0.87 -0.48
CA ASP A 12 -19.82 0.96 -1.04
C ASP A 12 -20.11 2.32 -1.68
N GLU A 13 -19.44 3.39 -1.25
CA GLU A 13 -19.60 4.73 -1.84
C GLU A 13 -18.94 4.81 -3.22
N ASP A 14 -17.71 4.31 -3.33
CA ASP A 14 -16.93 4.40 -4.57
C ASP A 14 -17.18 3.23 -5.52
N GLN A 15 -17.76 2.13 -5.03
CA GLN A 15 -17.89 0.86 -5.74
C GLN A 15 -16.54 0.32 -6.23
N LEU A 16 -15.52 0.45 -5.38
CA LEU A 16 -14.13 0.08 -5.66
C LEU A 16 -13.52 -0.63 -4.45
N PHE A 17 -12.49 -1.44 -4.71
CA PHE A 17 -11.56 -1.89 -3.69
C PHE A 17 -10.53 -0.80 -3.45
N LEU A 18 -10.48 -0.26 -2.24
CA LEU A 18 -9.49 0.72 -1.80
C LEU A 18 -8.31 0.01 -1.13
N VAL A 19 -7.12 0.53 -1.38
CA VAL A 19 -5.86 -0.07 -0.91
C VAL A 19 -5.19 0.86 0.08
N THR A 20 -4.84 0.32 1.23
CA THR A 20 -4.06 0.99 2.27
C THR A 20 -2.83 0.16 2.61
N ILE A 21 -1.70 0.83 2.82
CA ILE A 21 -0.44 0.22 3.24
C ILE A 21 -0.12 0.75 4.63
N PRO A 22 -0.49 0.04 5.71
CA PRO A 22 -0.42 0.55 7.09
C PRO A 22 0.93 1.17 7.46
N GLU A 23 2.02 0.57 6.99
CA GLU A 23 3.40 1.00 7.23
C GLU A 23 3.71 2.38 6.64
N PHE A 24 2.91 2.87 5.68
CA PHE A 24 3.12 4.14 5.00
C PHE A 24 2.16 5.25 5.49
N CYS A 25 1.20 4.95 6.38
CA CYS A 25 0.14 5.88 6.80
C CYS A 25 0.63 7.21 7.38
N ASP A 26 1.82 7.24 8.00
CA ASP A 26 2.39 8.47 8.57
C ASP A 26 3.08 9.36 7.52
N ARG A 27 3.17 8.90 6.27
CA ARG A 27 3.95 9.57 5.20
C ARG A 27 3.14 9.86 3.95
N VAL A 28 2.17 9.02 3.64
CA VAL A 28 1.35 9.16 2.43
C VAL A 28 -0.12 9.18 2.78
N VAL A 29 -0.91 9.90 1.98
CA VAL A 29 -2.35 9.92 2.14
C VAL A 29 -2.93 8.57 1.76
N MET A 30 -3.85 8.08 2.59
CA MET A 30 -4.57 6.84 2.39
C MET A 30 -6.04 7.11 2.07
N PRO A 31 -6.69 6.23 1.28
CA PRO A 31 -6.12 5.08 0.58
C PRO A 31 -5.20 5.52 -0.57
N CYS A 32 -4.12 4.79 -0.81
CA CYS A 32 -3.07 5.19 -1.74
C CYS A 32 -3.36 4.78 -3.19
N THR A 33 -4.26 3.81 -3.39
CA THR A 33 -4.77 3.43 -4.72
C THR A 33 -6.09 2.67 -4.58
N HIS A 34 -6.65 2.25 -5.71
CA HIS A 34 -7.92 1.54 -5.83
C HIS A 34 -7.89 0.52 -6.97
N GLY A 35 -8.82 -0.43 -6.99
CA GLY A 35 -9.07 -1.32 -8.13
C GLY A 35 -10.55 -1.69 -8.23
N LYS A 36 -11.03 -2.06 -9.42
CA LYS A 36 -12.41 -2.54 -9.60
C LYS A 36 -12.57 -4.00 -9.19
N THR A 37 -11.47 -4.75 -9.24
CA THR A 37 -11.37 -6.11 -8.71
C THR A 37 -10.30 -6.20 -7.64
N ARG A 38 -10.28 -7.32 -6.90
CA ARG A 38 -9.23 -7.58 -5.92
C ARG A 38 -7.87 -7.69 -6.59
N GLU A 39 -7.81 -8.31 -7.76
CA GLU A 39 -6.59 -8.50 -8.54
C GLU A 39 -6.03 -7.17 -9.03
N GLU A 40 -6.88 -6.27 -9.53
CA GLU A 40 -6.46 -4.90 -9.89
C GLU A 40 -5.94 -4.14 -8.67
N ALA A 41 -6.66 -4.21 -7.54
CA ALA A 41 -6.24 -3.55 -6.31
C ALA A 41 -4.87 -4.05 -5.81
N ILE A 42 -4.61 -5.37 -5.89
CA ILE A 42 -3.30 -5.96 -5.55
C ILE A 42 -2.22 -5.44 -6.51
N LEU A 43 -2.47 -5.50 -7.82
CA LEU A 43 -1.52 -5.07 -8.83
C LEU A 43 -1.10 -3.61 -8.63
N TYR A 44 -2.09 -2.72 -8.54
CA TYR A 44 -1.83 -1.30 -8.35
C TYR A 44 -1.22 -1.00 -6.99
N GLY A 45 -1.58 -1.77 -5.95
CA GLY A 45 -0.94 -1.67 -4.65
C GLY A 45 0.56 -1.97 -4.70
N GLU A 46 0.99 -3.02 -5.42
CA GLU A 46 2.41 -3.34 -5.59
C GLU A 46 3.16 -2.25 -6.38
N GLU A 47 2.55 -1.71 -7.44
CA GLU A 47 3.14 -0.60 -8.23
C GLU A 47 3.34 0.64 -7.36
N VAL A 48 2.35 0.98 -6.52
CA VAL A 48 2.44 2.12 -5.60
C VAL A 48 3.50 1.90 -4.52
N ILE A 49 3.65 0.67 -4.01
CA ILE A 49 4.73 0.33 -3.08
C ILE A 49 6.07 0.61 -3.74
N GLU A 50 6.32 0.07 -4.93
CA GLU A 50 7.59 0.25 -5.65
C GLU A 50 7.89 1.73 -5.90
N MET A 51 6.90 2.48 -6.40
CA MET A 51 7.01 3.92 -6.65
C MET A 51 7.42 4.71 -5.39
N TYR A 52 6.80 4.45 -4.23
CA TYR A 52 7.15 5.17 -3.00
C TYR A 52 8.54 4.79 -2.47
N LEU A 53 8.92 3.52 -2.55
CA LEU A 53 10.25 3.07 -2.13
C LEU A 53 11.35 3.71 -2.99
N GLU A 54 11.14 3.79 -4.30
CA GLU A 54 12.07 4.46 -5.23
C GLU A 54 12.17 5.95 -4.93
N ALA A 55 11.04 6.63 -4.67
CA ALA A 55 11.02 8.05 -4.34
C ALA A 55 11.80 8.34 -3.04
N TRP A 56 11.52 7.62 -1.95
CA TRP A 56 12.23 7.80 -0.68
C TRP A 56 13.73 7.49 -0.81
N LEU A 57 14.08 6.46 -1.59
CA LEU A 57 15.49 6.15 -1.86
C LEU A 57 16.19 7.29 -2.62
N ALA A 58 15.54 7.87 -3.62
CA ALA A 58 16.08 8.97 -4.41
C ALA A 58 16.24 10.26 -3.59
N GLU A 59 15.34 10.50 -2.64
CA GLU A 59 15.37 11.64 -1.73
C GLU A 59 16.31 11.43 -0.52
N GLY A 60 16.86 10.22 -0.35
CA GLY A 60 17.71 9.87 0.78
C GLY A 60 16.96 9.74 2.10
N GLU A 61 15.65 9.53 2.04
CA GLU A 61 14.80 9.29 3.21
C GLU A 61 14.93 7.85 3.72
N SER A 62 14.66 7.64 5.00
CA SER A 62 14.58 6.28 5.56
C SER A 62 13.34 5.56 5.04
N ILE A 63 13.46 4.30 4.66
CA ILE A 63 12.32 3.50 4.21
C ILE A 63 11.62 2.87 5.44
N PRO A 64 10.27 2.89 5.53
CA PRO A 64 9.55 2.17 6.58
C PRO A 64 9.86 0.67 6.56
N GLU A 65 9.94 0.01 7.71
CA GLU A 65 10.14 -1.45 7.73
C GLU A 65 8.81 -2.19 7.56
N PRO A 66 8.76 -3.29 6.79
CA PRO A 66 7.55 -4.09 6.65
C PRO A 66 7.09 -4.70 7.98
N SER A 67 5.77 -4.69 8.23
CA SER A 67 5.20 -5.42 9.35
C SER A 67 5.20 -6.91 9.05
N THR A 68 5.67 -7.71 10.01
CA THR A 68 5.64 -9.18 9.91
C THR A 68 4.59 -9.72 10.87
N LEU A 69 3.97 -10.85 10.48
CA LEU A 69 2.96 -11.50 11.31
C LEU A 69 3.53 -11.82 12.70
N GLN A 70 2.99 -11.17 13.73
CA GLN A 70 3.22 -11.51 15.11
C GLN A 70 2.11 -12.46 15.55
N ILE A 71 2.43 -13.73 15.78
CA ILE A 71 1.51 -14.69 16.37
C ILE A 71 1.76 -14.65 17.87
N ALA A 72 0.72 -14.30 18.64
CA ALA A 72 0.72 -14.34 20.10
C ALA A 72 0.44 -15.75 20.62
#